data_AF-A0AAQ4D0Y6-F1
#
_entry.id   AF-A0AAQ4D0Y6-F1
#
_cell.length_a   1.000
_cell.length_b   1.000
_cell.length_c   1.000
_cell.angle_alpha   90.00
_cell.angle_beta   90.00
_cell.angle_gamma   90.00
#
_symmetry.space_group_name_H-M   'P 1'
#
loop_
_entity.id
_entity.type
_entity.pdbx_description
1 polymer ?
#
loop_
_entity_poly.entity_id
_entity_poly.type
_entity_poly.pdbx_seq_one_letter_code
_entity_poly.pdbx_strand_id
1 'polypeptide(L)' 'MKGSVVVAILLKALLCASYDVQRTTDLGLVGGRKIEILGATIEEYRGIPFAEPPIGELRFKPPVPAK' A
#
# COMPACT_ATOMS: atom_id res chain seq x y z
N MET A 1 26.33 13.60 -16.77
CA MET A 1 24.85 13.62 -16.92
C MET A 1 24.16 12.30 -16.56
N LYS A 2 24.77 11.12 -16.77
CA LYS A 2 24.15 9.83 -16.38
C LYS A 2 24.23 9.54 -14.87
N GLY A 3 25.31 9.95 -14.20
CA GLY A 3 25.52 9.74 -12.76
C GLY A 3 24.52 10.47 -11.85
N SER A 4 24.23 11.75 -12.11
CA SER A 4 23.23 12.50 -11.31
C SER A 4 21.82 11.93 -11.43
N VAL A 5 21.45 11.37 -12.59
CA VAL A 5 20.12 10.76 -12.79
C VAL A 5 19.99 9.47 -11.96
N VAL A 6 21.04 8.63 -11.94
CA VAL A 6 21.04 7.40 -11.11
C VAL A 6 21.02 7.72 -9.62
N VAL A 7 21.79 8.73 -9.19
CA VAL A 7 21.78 9.20 -7.78
C VAL A 7 20.42 9.76 -7.38
N ALA A 8 19.76 10.52 -8.25
CA ALA A 8 18.42 11.04 -8.00
C ALA A 8 17.36 9.93 -7.91
N ILE A 9 17.46 8.88 -8.74
CA ILE A 9 16.57 7.71 -8.70
C ILE A 9 16.74 6.93 -7.38
N LEU A 10 17.99 6.68 -6.97
CA LEU A 10 18.29 5.98 -5.71
C LEU A 10 17.81 6.78 -4.49
N LEU A 11 18.03 8.10 -4.47
CA LEU A 11 17.57 8.97 -3.40
C LEU A 11 16.03 9.00 -3.31
N LYS A 12 15.36 9.07 -4.46
CA LYS A 12 13.89 9.03 -4.53
C LYS A 12 13.34 7.68 -4.05
N ALA A 13 14.04 6.57 -4.32
CA ALA A 13 13.68 5.25 -3.81
C ALA A 13 13.83 5.14 -2.29
N LEU A 14 14.87 5.76 -1.70
CA LEU A 14 15.02 5.86 -0.24
C LEU A 14 13.96 6.76 0.43
N LEU A 15 13.42 7.76 -0.29
CA LEU A 15 12.34 8.63 0.17
C LEU A 15 10.93 8.09 -0.16
N CYS A 16 10.84 6.92 -0.80
CA CYS A 16 9.57 6.39 -1.28
C CYS A 16 8.83 5.67 -0.15
N ALA A 17 7.88 6.38 0.46
CA ALA A 17 6.79 5.89 1.30
C ALA A 17 7.15 4.79 2.32
N SER A 18 7.82 5.16 3.42
CA SER A 18 7.88 4.29 4.59
C SER A 18 6.49 4.20 5.24
N TYR A 19 6.00 2.98 5.43
CA TYR A 19 4.89 2.71 6.35
C TYR A 19 5.37 2.88 7.79
N ASP A 20 4.58 3.53 8.64
CA ASP A 20 4.93 3.74 10.06
C ASP A 20 4.66 2.49 10.90
N VAL A 21 3.79 1.61 10.40
CA VAL A 21 3.34 0.40 11.09
C VAL A 21 3.01 -0.71 10.07
N GLN A 22 3.21 -1.96 10.48
CA GLN A 22 2.80 -3.15 9.72
C GLN A 22 1.95 -4.07 10.59
N ARG A 23 0.98 -4.75 9.99
CA ARG A 23 0.13 -5.76 10.65
C ARG A 23 0.02 -7.00 9.77
N THR A 24 0.04 -8.16 10.41
CA THR A 24 -0.20 -9.44 9.73
C THR A 24 -1.70 -9.67 9.57
N THR A 25 -2.11 -10.10 8.39
CA THR A 25 -3.46 -10.58 8.06
C THR A 25 -3.36 -12.02 7.56
N ASP A 26 -4.51 -12.67 7.36
CA ASP A 26 -4.56 -14.03 6.80
C ASP A 26 -3.96 -14.11 5.38
N LEU A 27 -3.88 -12.98 4.67
CA LEU A 27 -3.33 -12.87 3.31
C LEU A 27 -1.93 -12.21 3.26
N GLY A 28 -1.32 -11.95 4.42
CA GLY A 28 0.04 -11.41 4.51
C GLY A 28 0.14 -10.04 5.19
N LEU A 29 1.28 -9.38 5.00
CA LEU A 29 1.61 -8.12 5.68
C LEU A 29 0.94 -6.92 5.02
N VAL A 30 0.32 -6.07 5.83
CA VAL A 30 -0.25 -4.79 5.41
C VAL A 30 0.49 -3.65 6.10
N GLY A 31 0.97 -2.70 5.30
CA GLY A 31 1.57 -1.46 5.77
C GLY A 31 0.54 -0.35 5.98
N GLY A 32 0.70 0.43 7.05
CA GLY A 32 -0.15 1.57 7.38
C GLY A 32 0.65 2.76 7.86
N ARG A 33 -0.06 3.81 8.30
CA ARG A 33 0.52 5.07 8.79
C ARG A 33 -0.11 5.43 10.13
N LYS A 34 0.62 6.16 10.97
CA LYS A 34 0.06 6.74 12.19
C LYS A 34 -0.38 8.16 11.90
N ILE A 35 -1.64 8.48 12.17
CA ILE A 35 -2.20 9.81 11.95
C ILE A 35 -2.88 10.32 13.22
N GLU A 36 -2.88 11.64 13.42
CA GLU A 36 -3.63 12.27 14.50
C GLU A 36 -4.98 12.77 14.00
N ILE A 37 -6.04 12.34 14.67
CA ILE A 37 -7.41 12.78 14.43
C ILE A 37 -8.04 13.13 15.79
N LEU A 38 -8.53 14.37 15.92
CA LEU A 38 -9.24 14.84 17.11
C LEU A 38 -8.43 14.65 18.42
N GLY A 39 -7.10 14.81 18.36
CA GLY A 39 -6.22 14.64 19.52
C GLY A 39 -5.88 13.19 19.87
N ALA A 40 -6.26 12.22 19.04
CA ALA A 40 -5.90 10.83 19.18
C ALA A 40 -5.06 10.34 18.00
N THR A 41 -4.00 9.57 18.29
CA THR A 41 -3.24 8.87 17.25
C THR A 41 -3.91 7.55 16.90
N ILE A 42 -4.20 7.34 15.61
CA ILE A 42 -4.73 6.08 15.08
C ILE A 42 -3.79 5.49 14.02
N GLU A 43 -3.94 4.19 13.76
CA GLU A 43 -3.30 3.52 12.63
C GLU A 43 -4.26 3.47 11.44
N GLU A 44 -3.84 4.02 10.31
CA GLU A 44 -4.61 4.07 9.08
C GLU A 44 -4.04 3.10 8.03
N TYR A 45 -4.90 2.25 7.49
CA TYR A 45 -4.58 1.33 6.40
C TYR A 45 -5.56 1.54 5.26
N ARG A 46 -5.05 1.77 4.04
CA ARG A 46 -5.87 2.09 2.85
C ARG A 46 -5.53 1.16 1.70
N GLY A 47 -6.52 0.88 0.86
CA GLY A 47 -6.32 0.12 -0.38
C GLY A 47 -6.02 -1.37 -0.18
N ILE A 48 -6.38 -1.95 0.96
CA ILE A 48 -6.21 -3.38 1.22
C ILE A 48 -7.20 -4.16 0.33
N PRO A 49 -6.71 -5.06 -0.55
CA PRO A 49 -7.59 -5.88 -1.37
C PRO A 49 -8.28 -6.96 -0.51
N PHE A 50 -9.57 -7.14 -0.72
CA PHE A 50 -10.33 -8.28 -0.19
C PHE A 50 -10.82 -9.23 -1.30
N ALA A 51 -10.76 -8.77 -2.56
CA ALA A 51 -11.16 -9.49 -3.75
C ALA A 51 -10.26 -9.13 -4.94
N GLU A 52 -10.24 -9.99 -5.95
CA GLU A 52 -9.60 -9.72 -7.24
C GLU A 52 -10.27 -8.52 -7.96
N PRO A 53 -9.52 -7.70 -8.71
CA PRO A 53 -10.09 -6.60 -9.48
C PRO A 53 -11.17 -7.06 -10.48
N PRO A 54 -12.39 -6.48 -10.50
CA PRO A 54 -13.50 -6.94 -11.32
C PRO A 54 -13.41 -6.44 -12.77
N ILE A 55 -12.29 -6.75 -13.44
CA ILE A 55 -11.97 -6.33 -14.80
C ILE A 55 -11.98 -7.51 -15.79
N GLY A 56 -12.07 -7.21 -17.08
CA GLY A 56 -12.12 -8.23 -18.14
C GLY A 56 -13.26 -9.23 -17.93
N GLU A 57 -12.93 -10.51 -17.92
CA GLU A 57 -13.87 -11.61 -17.70
C GLU A 57 -14.51 -11.63 -16.31
N LEU A 58 -13.96 -10.91 -15.32
CA LEU A 58 -14.53 -10.79 -13.98
C LEU A 58 -15.60 -9.69 -13.90
N ARG A 59 -15.72 -8.84 -14.92
CA ARG A 59 -16.73 -7.78 -14.93
C ARG A 59 -18.13 -8.40 -14.88
N PHE A 60 -18.99 -7.82 -14.04
CA PHE A 60 -20.36 -8.27 -13.79
C PHE A 60 -20.50 -9.68 -13.16
N LYS A 61 -19.41 -10.31 -12.71
CA LYS A 61 -19.45 -11.58 -11.96
C LYS A 61 -19.36 -11.33 -10.45
N PRO A 62 -19.76 -12.32 -9.60
CA PRO A 62 -19.51 -12.25 -8.17
C PRO A 62 -18.02 -12.03 -7.85
N PRO A 63 -17.68 -11.37 -6.73
CA PRO A 63 -16.30 -11.13 -6.35
C PRO A 63 -15.55 -12.45 -6.09
N VAL A 64 -14.31 -12.52 -6.55
CA VAL A 64 -13.39 -13.63 -6.26
C VAL A 64 -12.49 -13.20 -5.09
N PRO A 65 -12.39 -13.95 -3.99
CA PRO A 65 -11.55 -13.58 -2.84
C PRO A 65 -10.09 -13.32 -3.24
N ALA A 66 -9.48 -12.31 -2.62
CA ALA A 66 -8.06 -12.03 -2.79
C ALA A 66 -7.20 -13.20 -2.28
N LYS A 67 -6.03 -13.40 -2.90
CA LYS A 67 -5.08 -14.47 -2.60
C LYS A 67 -3.69 -13.90 -2.34
#